data_AF-A0AAE1F8X1-F1
#
_entry.id   AF-A0AAE1F8X1-F1
#
_cell.length_a   1.000
_cell.length_b   1.000
_cell.length_c   1.000
_cell.angle_alpha   90.00
_cell.angle_beta   90.00
_cell.angle_gamma   90.00
#
_symmetry.space_group_name_H-M   'P 1'
#
loop_
_entity.id
_entity.type
_entity.pdbx_description
1 polymer ?
#
loop_
_entity_poly.entity_id
_entity_poly.type
_entity_poly.pdbx_seq_one_letter_code
_entity_poly.pdbx_strand_id
1 'polypeptide(L)'
;MAPSAVVTVLSIILFVSSPVIPIPASFAEGILVLSTTASPDGGSKVPLETNDMKLNLAVNQLAILHLLRKGASGNKCEGMTGMGRGDLEEVQRLREELASLLDTQCPLRDSVAEVRDHQEAVSHNQQKLENYVKDINASNNNLNGTLSQVRITVSEMSSNLLKIQEDIKRLQEQIAMKEQDTEKNNSTAQLHDDMGATNLWSPGRLFRHEGQEFYLNTDQKKTWKDAREWCQERGGDLAQPNGGWDLFRQQLLQLLPPAPPSGHQGVWLGASDTQQEGHWVWLSGTPIPHNFPWGRGQPDSNGRTSNCLEIVHEKDVRREYNDYMCSDPRYFVCQL
;
A
#
# COMPACT_ATOMS: atom_id res chain seq x y z
N MET A 1 33.01 -44.71 -27.29
CA MET A 1 32.19 -44.14 -28.40
C MET A 1 31.07 -43.31 -27.78
N ALA A 2 30.62 -42.26 -28.47
CA ALA A 2 29.34 -41.56 -28.22
C ALA A 2 28.15 -42.48 -28.63
N PRO A 3 26.83 -42.10 -28.63
CA PRO A 3 26.27 -40.73 -28.67
C PRO A 3 24.85 -40.48 -28.03
N SER A 4 24.30 -39.28 -28.29
CA SER A 4 22.86 -38.94 -28.53
C SER A 4 21.82 -38.99 -27.39
N ALA A 5 20.68 -38.26 -27.42
CA ALA A 5 20.13 -37.26 -28.38
C ALA A 5 19.13 -36.28 -27.65
N VAL A 6 19.05 -34.98 -28.00
CA VAL A 6 18.12 -34.25 -28.93
C VAL A 6 16.61 -34.39 -28.58
N VAL A 7 15.82 -33.31 -28.32
CA VAL A 7 14.87 -32.59 -29.24
C VAL A 7 14.13 -31.49 -28.41
N THR A 8 14.35 -30.16 -28.58
CA THR A 8 13.57 -29.11 -29.32
C THR A 8 12.09 -28.85 -28.91
N VAL A 9 11.45 -27.66 -28.98
CA VAL A 9 11.80 -26.19 -29.05
C VAL A 9 10.47 -25.36 -28.84
N LEU A 10 10.36 -24.02 -28.71
CA LEU A 10 10.08 -23.03 -29.80
C LEU A 10 9.64 -21.60 -29.29
N SER A 11 10.44 -20.54 -29.53
CA SER A 11 10.08 -19.09 -29.78
C SER A 11 9.41 -18.20 -28.68
N ILE A 12 9.36 -16.84 -28.72
CA ILE A 12 9.32 -15.81 -29.80
C ILE A 12 10.09 -14.47 -29.47
N ILE A 13 11.03 -14.06 -30.37
CA ILE A 13 11.29 -12.73 -31.05
C ILE A 13 11.06 -11.37 -30.28
N LEU A 14 11.92 -10.31 -30.24
CA LEU A 14 12.38 -9.35 -31.31
C LEU A 14 13.52 -8.34 -30.92
N PHE A 15 14.39 -8.07 -31.90
CA PHE A 15 15.08 -6.83 -32.36
C PHE A 15 15.82 -5.78 -31.46
N VAL A 16 17.14 -5.71 -31.71
CA VAL A 16 18.08 -4.59 -31.93
C VAL A 16 17.59 -3.11 -31.87
N SER A 17 18.24 -2.29 -31.02
CA SER A 17 18.80 -0.97 -31.42
C SER A 17 19.93 -0.50 -30.48
N SER A 18 21.10 -0.20 -31.05
CA SER A 18 22.26 0.46 -30.42
C SER A 18 22.13 2.00 -30.49
N PRO A 19 23.02 2.85 -29.90
CA PRO A 19 24.33 2.54 -29.29
C PRO A 19 24.60 3.18 -27.90
N VAL A 20 25.71 2.79 -27.25
CA VAL A 20 26.81 3.68 -26.76
C VAL A 20 27.83 2.86 -25.93
N ILE A 21 29.06 2.76 -26.45
CA ILE A 21 30.36 2.44 -25.81
C ILE A 21 30.57 1.02 -25.21
N PRO A 22 31.68 0.32 -25.55
CA PRO A 22 32.08 -0.94 -24.91
C PRO A 22 32.80 -0.71 -23.57
N ILE A 23 32.48 -1.54 -22.57
CA ILE A 23 33.22 -1.60 -21.29
C ILE A 23 34.44 -2.53 -21.47
N PRO A 24 35.67 -2.13 -21.06
CA PRO A 24 36.84 -2.99 -21.14
C PRO A 24 36.80 -4.13 -20.10
N ALA A 25 37.34 -5.29 -20.49
CA ALA A 25 37.34 -6.50 -19.66
C ALA A 25 38.21 -6.36 -18.40
N SER A 26 37.60 -6.00 -17.26
CA SER A 26 38.22 -6.09 -15.93
C SER A 26 37.25 -6.22 -14.75
N PHE A 27 35.93 -6.17 -14.97
CA PHE A 27 34.91 -6.27 -13.91
C PHE A 27 33.86 -7.34 -14.23
N ALA A 28 34.25 -8.60 -14.09
CA ALA A 28 33.32 -9.73 -14.04
C ALA A 28 33.86 -10.78 -13.06
N GLU A 29 33.50 -10.62 -11.78
CA GLU A 29 33.16 -11.65 -10.78
C GLU A 29 33.18 -11.03 -9.37
N GLY A 30 32.14 -11.29 -8.57
CA GLY A 30 31.99 -10.62 -7.28
C GLY A 30 30.60 -10.68 -6.63
N ILE A 31 29.66 -11.47 -7.14
CA ILE A 31 28.40 -11.77 -6.44
C ILE A 31 28.16 -13.28 -6.48
N LEU A 32 28.43 -13.96 -5.37
CA LEU A 32 27.77 -15.21 -5.03
C LEU A 32 27.59 -15.30 -3.51
N VAL A 33 26.39 -15.70 -3.12
CA VAL A 33 25.83 -15.59 -1.78
C VAL A 33 26.29 -16.75 -0.89
N LEU A 34 26.58 -16.47 0.39
CA LEU A 34 26.62 -17.51 1.43
C LEU A 34 25.52 -17.28 2.46
N SER A 35 24.40 -17.97 2.28
CA SER A 35 23.49 -18.32 3.37
C SER A 35 23.86 -19.71 3.88
N THR A 36 24.10 -19.86 5.18
CA THR A 36 24.37 -21.17 5.79
C THR A 36 23.16 -21.66 6.58
N THR A 37 22.51 -22.72 6.10
CA THR A 37 21.69 -23.63 6.90
C THR A 37 22.28 -25.04 6.78
N ALA A 38 22.31 -25.78 7.88
CA ALA A 38 23.22 -26.92 8.06
C ALA A 38 22.58 -28.30 7.82
N SER A 39 23.43 -29.34 7.98
CA SER A 39 23.10 -30.75 8.24
C SER A 39 22.97 -31.69 6.99
N PRO A 40 22.98 -33.03 7.15
CA PRO A 40 24.24 -33.76 6.96
C PRO A 40 24.15 -35.03 6.09
N ASP A 41 25.11 -35.25 5.18
CA ASP A 41 25.69 -36.58 4.82
C ASP A 41 26.54 -36.48 3.55
N GLY A 42 27.41 -37.48 3.31
CA GLY A 42 27.98 -37.79 1.99
C GLY A 42 29.08 -36.86 1.48
N GLY A 43 30.35 -37.31 1.55
CA GLY A 43 31.49 -36.48 1.21
C GLY A 43 31.92 -36.46 -0.26
N SER A 44 32.64 -35.41 -0.66
CA SER A 44 33.77 -35.45 -1.61
C SER A 44 34.69 -34.24 -1.40
N LYS A 45 35.98 -34.41 -1.71
CA LYS A 45 37.06 -33.41 -1.50
C LYS A 45 37.17 -32.41 -2.67
N VAL A 46 38.06 -31.41 -2.48
CA VAL A 46 38.82 -30.60 -3.48
C VAL A 46 38.30 -29.16 -3.68
N PRO A 47 39.15 -28.10 -3.65
CA PRO A 47 40.36 -27.84 -2.84
C PRO A 47 40.30 -26.46 -2.12
N LEU A 48 41.37 -26.04 -1.41
CA LEU A 48 41.49 -24.69 -0.86
C LEU A 48 42.19 -23.72 -1.84
N GLU A 49 41.45 -22.76 -2.40
CA GLU A 49 42.02 -21.59 -3.11
C GLU A 49 41.24 -20.30 -2.79
N THR A 50 41.40 -19.75 -1.57
CA THR A 50 40.88 -18.41 -1.21
C THR A 50 41.82 -17.58 -0.31
N ASN A 51 43.01 -18.11 0.02
CA ASN A 51 43.94 -17.44 0.93
C ASN A 51 44.95 -16.51 0.21
N ASP A 52 45.33 -16.81 -1.03
CA ASP A 52 46.44 -16.11 -1.70
C ASP A 52 46.13 -14.66 -2.10
N MET A 53 44.86 -14.33 -2.38
CA MET A 53 44.48 -12.95 -2.71
C MET A 53 44.54 -12.03 -1.49
N LYS A 54 44.15 -12.53 -0.31
CA LYS A 54 44.26 -11.79 0.97
C LYS A 54 45.70 -11.69 1.44
N LEU A 55 46.51 -12.73 1.21
CA LEU A 55 47.93 -12.73 1.57
C LEU A 55 48.73 -11.72 0.73
N ASN A 56 48.51 -11.67 -0.59
CA ASN A 56 49.19 -10.70 -1.47
C ASN A 56 48.81 -9.24 -1.17
N LEU A 57 47.56 -8.96 -0.82
CA LEU A 57 47.15 -7.60 -0.41
C LEU A 57 47.83 -7.19 0.91
N ALA A 58 47.86 -8.09 1.90
CA ALA A 58 48.52 -7.85 3.19
C ALA A 58 50.04 -7.66 3.06
N VAL A 59 50.71 -8.46 2.22
CA VAL A 59 52.17 -8.35 1.97
C VAL A 59 52.50 -7.03 1.28
N ASN A 60 51.72 -6.60 0.28
CA ASN A 60 51.93 -5.32 -0.38
C ASN A 60 51.68 -4.12 0.55
N GLN A 61 50.64 -4.17 1.39
CA GLN A 61 50.38 -3.13 2.40
C GLN A 61 51.50 -3.07 3.46
N LEU A 62 52.03 -4.21 3.90
CA LEU A 62 53.17 -4.27 4.83
C LEU A 62 54.46 -3.75 4.22
N ALA A 63 54.73 -4.01 2.94
CA ALA A 63 55.90 -3.48 2.23
C ALA A 63 55.85 -1.94 2.15
N ILE A 64 54.69 -1.37 1.80
CA ILE A 64 54.46 0.08 1.74
C ILE A 64 54.60 0.71 3.14
N LEU A 65 54.00 0.11 4.17
CA LEU A 65 54.16 0.56 5.56
C LEU A 65 55.63 0.51 6.03
N HIS A 66 56.40 -0.48 5.61
CA HIS A 66 57.82 -0.59 5.99
C HIS A 66 58.70 0.47 5.30
N LEU A 67 58.39 0.84 4.05
CA LEU A 67 59.03 1.94 3.33
C LEU A 67 58.66 3.31 3.94
N LEU A 68 57.37 3.55 4.21
CA LEU A 68 56.90 4.78 4.85
C LEU A 68 57.46 4.96 6.27
N ARG A 69 57.57 3.87 7.06
CA ARG A 69 58.15 3.91 8.41
C ARG A 69 59.66 4.19 8.41
N LYS A 70 60.40 3.81 7.37
CA LYS A 70 61.80 4.19 7.19
C LYS A 70 61.97 5.66 6.77
N GLY A 71 61.00 6.25 6.07
CA GLY A 71 61.00 7.68 5.71
C GLY A 71 60.55 8.64 6.82
N ALA A 72 59.84 8.16 7.84
CA ALA A 72 59.24 9.02 8.87
C ALA A 72 60.08 9.22 10.15
N SER A 73 61.18 8.47 10.32
CA SER A 73 62.01 8.53 11.53
C SER A 73 63.23 9.43 11.37
N GLY A 74 62.99 10.74 11.46
CA GLY A 74 63.93 11.77 11.90
C GLY A 74 65.38 11.75 11.39
N ASN A 75 65.73 12.78 10.61
CA ASN A 75 66.85 13.66 10.96
C ASN A 75 66.66 15.04 10.35
N LYS A 76 67.05 16.08 11.10
CA LYS A 76 67.20 17.44 10.56
C LYS A 76 68.33 17.44 9.51
N CYS A 77 68.14 18.19 8.44
CA CYS A 77 69.23 18.52 7.52
C CYS A 77 70.07 19.68 8.09
N GLU A 78 70.96 19.37 9.05
CA GLU A 78 72.00 20.31 9.49
C GLU A 78 73.27 20.12 8.63
N GLY A 79 73.86 21.23 8.16
CA GLY A 79 74.89 21.21 7.11
C GLY A 79 76.29 20.90 7.63
N MET A 80 77.05 20.11 6.87
CA MET A 80 78.48 19.87 7.10
C MET A 80 79.33 20.83 6.28
N THR A 81 80.27 21.53 6.92
CA THR A 81 81.20 22.47 6.26
C THR A 81 82.59 21.87 6.11
N GLY A 82 83.10 21.84 4.88
CA GLY A 82 84.54 21.74 4.60
C GLY A 82 84.92 20.76 3.49
N MET A 83 85.22 21.27 2.29
CA MET A 83 86.04 20.60 1.27
C MET A 83 86.73 21.63 0.35
N GLY A 84 87.72 21.17 -0.40
CA GLY A 84 88.74 22.02 -1.04
C GLY A 84 88.31 22.78 -2.29
N ARG A 85 89.18 23.72 -2.70
CA ARG A 85 89.01 24.61 -3.87
C ARG A 85 89.28 23.85 -5.19
N GLY A 86 88.38 22.93 -5.50
CA GLY A 86 88.35 22.14 -6.73
C GLY A 86 87.01 21.43 -6.92
N ASP A 87 86.44 20.92 -5.82
CA ASP A 87 85.17 20.17 -5.81
C ASP A 87 83.94 21.06 -5.59
N LEU A 88 84.12 22.37 -5.40
CA LEU A 88 83.07 23.28 -4.89
C LEU A 88 81.88 23.42 -5.85
N GLU A 89 82.12 23.48 -7.16
CA GLU A 89 81.05 23.58 -8.16
C GLU A 89 80.25 22.28 -8.28
N GLU A 90 80.89 21.12 -8.17
CA GLU A 90 80.20 19.82 -8.20
C GLU A 90 79.43 19.55 -6.89
N VAL A 91 80.00 19.92 -5.74
CA VAL A 91 79.29 19.91 -4.44
C VAL A 91 78.09 20.86 -4.48
N GLN A 92 78.19 22.02 -5.14
CA GLN A 92 77.08 22.95 -5.26
C GLN A 92 76.01 22.46 -6.23
N ARG A 93 76.39 21.87 -7.38
CA ARG A 93 75.46 21.20 -8.31
C ARG A 93 74.70 20.07 -7.63
N LEU A 94 75.40 19.19 -6.91
CA LEU A 94 74.79 18.09 -6.15
C LEU A 94 73.87 18.59 -5.02
N ARG A 95 74.17 19.75 -4.42
CA ARG A 95 73.31 20.39 -3.41
C ARG A 95 72.03 20.95 -4.04
N GLU A 96 72.10 21.51 -5.24
CA GLU A 96 70.95 22.02 -6.00
C GLU A 96 70.07 20.88 -6.54
N GLU A 97 70.69 19.80 -7.07
CA GLU A 97 70.00 18.56 -7.44
C GLU A 97 69.29 17.91 -6.24
N LEU A 98 69.95 17.82 -5.08
CA LEU A 98 69.36 17.29 -3.85
C LEU A 98 68.22 18.18 -3.32
N ALA A 99 68.37 19.51 -3.41
CA ALA A 99 67.30 20.44 -3.04
C ALA A 99 66.08 20.27 -3.96
N SER A 100 66.29 20.12 -5.29
CA SER A 100 65.21 19.86 -6.23
C SER A 100 64.52 18.52 -5.98
N LEU A 101 65.27 17.47 -5.62
CA LEU A 101 64.69 16.17 -5.27
C LEU A 101 63.84 16.26 -3.99
N LEU A 102 64.34 16.93 -2.96
CA LEU A 102 63.59 17.17 -1.71
C LEU A 102 62.32 18.00 -1.95
N ASP A 103 62.39 19.03 -2.80
CA ASP A 103 61.24 19.87 -3.15
C ASP A 103 60.14 19.06 -3.87
N THR A 104 60.51 18.13 -4.77
CA THR A 104 59.54 17.19 -5.38
C THR A 104 59.01 16.13 -4.42
N GLN A 105 59.72 15.82 -3.33
CA GLN A 105 59.34 14.77 -2.39
C GLN A 105 58.22 15.22 -1.42
N CYS A 106 58.13 16.52 -1.12
CA CYS A 106 57.10 17.06 -0.23
C CYS A 106 55.67 16.98 -0.82
N PRO A 107 55.38 17.47 -2.05
CA PRO A 107 54.05 17.33 -2.67
C PRO A 107 53.61 15.89 -2.85
N LEU A 108 54.55 14.97 -3.13
CA LEU A 108 54.26 13.53 -3.20
C LEU A 108 53.83 12.96 -1.84
N ARG A 109 54.47 13.39 -0.75
CA ARG A 109 54.10 12.98 0.62
C ARG A 109 52.70 13.46 0.99
N ASP A 110 52.37 14.71 0.65
CA ASP A 110 51.07 15.29 0.95
C ASP A 110 49.97 14.64 0.10
N SER A 111 50.23 14.36 -1.18
CA SER A 111 49.33 13.58 -2.05
C SER A 111 49.07 12.17 -1.51
N VAL A 112 50.09 11.50 -0.97
CA VAL A 112 49.93 10.17 -0.34
C VAL A 112 49.12 10.24 0.96
N ALA A 113 49.25 11.32 1.73
CA ALA A 113 48.40 11.56 2.90
C ALA A 113 46.94 11.76 2.50
N GLU A 114 46.67 12.59 1.49
CA GLU A 114 45.32 12.84 0.97
C GLU A 114 44.66 11.55 0.42
N VAL A 115 45.40 10.73 -0.33
CA VAL A 115 44.90 9.43 -0.83
C VAL A 115 44.57 8.47 0.31
N ARG A 116 45.37 8.46 1.39
CA ARG A 116 45.09 7.66 2.59
C ARG A 116 43.81 8.12 3.29
N ASP A 117 43.63 9.42 3.45
CA ASP A 117 42.45 9.98 4.12
C ASP A 117 41.17 9.70 3.30
N HIS A 118 41.25 9.78 1.97
CA HIS A 118 40.18 9.30 1.08
C HIS A 118 39.92 7.79 1.19
N GLN A 119 40.97 6.96 1.30
CA GLN A 119 40.83 5.52 1.49
C GLN A 119 40.15 5.16 2.82
N GLU A 120 40.44 5.89 3.90
CA GLU A 120 39.76 5.76 5.20
C GLU A 120 38.27 6.14 5.07
N ALA A 121 37.94 7.24 4.39
CA ALA A 121 36.56 7.66 4.12
C ALA A 121 35.77 6.65 3.24
N VAL A 122 36.40 6.10 2.21
CA VAL A 122 35.80 5.03 1.38
C VAL A 122 35.54 3.77 2.22
N SER A 123 36.50 3.37 3.07
CA SER A 123 36.32 2.21 3.95
C SER A 123 35.17 2.39 4.95
N HIS A 124 34.98 3.61 5.47
CA HIS A 124 33.86 3.92 6.35
C HIS A 124 32.52 3.85 5.61
N ASN A 125 32.44 4.42 4.41
CA ASN A 125 31.23 4.38 3.57
C ASN A 125 30.88 2.96 3.13
N GLN A 126 31.88 2.11 2.83
CA GLN A 126 31.69 0.69 2.55
C GLN A 126 31.02 -0.04 3.73
N GLN A 127 31.55 0.12 4.94
CA GLN A 127 30.96 -0.48 6.16
C GLN A 127 29.53 0.02 6.41
N LYS A 128 29.27 1.30 6.13
CA LYS A 128 27.93 1.88 6.25
C LYS A 128 26.94 1.26 5.25
N LEU A 129 27.37 1.01 4.01
CA LEU A 129 26.57 0.33 2.99
C LEU A 129 26.27 -1.13 3.37
N GLU A 130 27.25 -1.85 3.90
CA GLU A 130 27.07 -3.23 4.40
C GLU A 130 26.01 -3.31 5.51
N ASN A 131 26.00 -2.35 6.44
CA ASN A 131 24.96 -2.24 7.45
C ASN A 131 23.57 -1.97 6.84
N TYR A 132 23.45 -1.05 5.89
CA TYR A 132 22.17 -0.81 5.20
C TYR A 132 21.66 -2.06 4.47
N VAL A 133 22.53 -2.81 3.79
CA VAL A 133 22.15 -4.07 3.13
C VAL A 133 21.66 -5.11 4.15
N LYS A 134 22.29 -5.20 5.32
CA LYS A 134 21.87 -6.09 6.41
C LYS A 134 20.48 -5.72 6.94
N ASP A 135 20.22 -4.42 7.16
CA ASP A 135 18.93 -3.93 7.65
C ASP A 135 17.81 -4.14 6.63
N ILE A 136 18.08 -3.89 5.35
CA ILE A 136 17.15 -4.18 4.24
C ILE A 136 16.81 -5.68 4.20
N ASN A 137 17.81 -6.56 4.31
CA ASN A 137 17.59 -8.02 4.32
C ASN A 137 16.77 -8.47 5.54
N ALA A 138 17.01 -7.91 6.73
CA ALA A 138 16.21 -8.20 7.91
C ALA A 138 14.75 -7.75 7.72
N SER A 139 14.53 -6.54 7.17
CA SER A 139 13.19 -6.04 6.87
C SER A 139 12.47 -6.88 5.81
N ASN A 140 13.17 -7.32 4.76
CA ASN A 140 12.61 -8.18 3.71
C ASN A 140 12.21 -9.56 4.26
N ASN A 141 13.00 -10.14 5.15
CA ASN A 141 12.65 -11.40 5.82
C ASN A 141 11.41 -11.25 6.71
N ASN A 142 11.27 -10.13 7.43
CA ASN A 142 10.08 -9.84 8.23
C ASN A 142 8.82 -9.63 7.35
N LEU A 143 8.97 -8.93 6.21
CA LEU A 143 7.89 -8.75 5.22
C LEU A 143 7.45 -10.09 4.63
N ASN A 144 8.38 -10.98 4.26
CA ASN A 144 8.06 -12.33 3.79
C ASN A 144 7.33 -13.16 4.85
N GLY A 145 7.73 -13.07 6.12
CA GLY A 145 7.02 -13.69 7.25
C GLY A 145 5.58 -13.16 7.39
N THR A 146 5.41 -11.84 7.35
CA THR A 146 4.10 -11.17 7.38
C THR A 146 3.22 -11.59 6.20
N LEU A 147 3.77 -11.62 4.98
CA LEU A 147 3.06 -12.04 3.77
C LEU A 147 2.60 -13.49 3.84
N SER A 148 3.40 -14.38 4.44
CA SER A 148 3.00 -15.77 4.69
C SER A 148 1.81 -15.86 5.65
N GLN A 149 1.80 -15.07 6.74
CA GLN A 149 0.68 -15.04 7.68
C GLN A 149 -0.59 -14.46 7.05
N VAL A 150 -0.47 -13.37 6.27
CA VAL A 150 -1.60 -12.82 5.50
C VAL A 150 -2.16 -13.85 4.53
N ARG A 151 -1.31 -14.62 3.83
CA ARG A 151 -1.76 -15.68 2.93
C ARG A 151 -2.55 -16.79 3.65
N ILE A 152 -2.12 -17.19 4.85
CA ILE A 152 -2.83 -18.18 5.68
C ILE A 152 -4.20 -17.64 6.11
N THR A 153 -4.24 -16.45 6.71
CA THR A 153 -5.50 -15.84 7.18
C THR A 153 -6.50 -15.60 6.05
N VAL A 154 -6.06 -15.17 4.86
CA VAL A 154 -6.94 -15.04 3.67
C VAL A 154 -7.50 -16.39 3.23
N SER A 155 -6.71 -17.48 3.31
CA SER A 155 -7.18 -18.84 3.00
C SER A 155 -8.23 -19.32 4.01
N GLU A 156 -8.04 -19.04 5.30
CA GLU A 156 -9.00 -19.35 6.36
C GLU A 156 -10.30 -18.54 6.21
N MET A 157 -10.19 -17.24 5.97
CA MET A 157 -11.34 -16.37 5.69
C MET A 157 -12.13 -16.84 4.46
N SER A 158 -11.44 -17.29 3.41
CA SER A 158 -12.09 -17.85 2.21
C SER A 158 -12.86 -19.14 2.52
N SER A 159 -12.30 -20.02 3.37
CA SER A 159 -13.00 -21.23 3.85
C SER A 159 -14.24 -20.88 4.69
N ASN A 160 -14.13 -19.88 5.56
CA ASN A 160 -15.25 -19.43 6.40
C ASN A 160 -16.35 -18.74 5.57
N LEU A 161 -15.99 -17.96 4.54
CA LEU A 161 -16.94 -17.36 3.62
C LEU A 161 -17.78 -18.42 2.88
N LEU A 162 -17.16 -19.50 2.39
CA LEU A 162 -17.86 -20.60 1.74
C LEU A 162 -18.86 -21.30 2.69
N LYS A 163 -18.48 -21.50 3.97
CA LYS A 163 -19.40 -22.06 4.99
C LYS A 163 -20.59 -21.14 5.24
N ILE A 164 -20.34 -19.83 5.40
CA ILE A 164 -21.39 -18.83 5.60
C ILE A 164 -22.34 -18.79 4.39
N GLN A 165 -21.84 -18.91 3.17
CA GLN A 165 -22.67 -18.99 1.97
C GLN A 165 -23.60 -20.22 1.98
N GLU A 166 -23.11 -21.40 2.38
CA GLU A 166 -23.94 -22.60 2.48
C GLU A 166 -24.93 -22.52 3.66
N ASP A 167 -24.54 -21.95 4.80
CA ASP A 167 -25.45 -21.70 5.93
C ASP A 167 -26.56 -20.70 5.56
N ILE A 168 -26.26 -19.63 4.82
CA ILE A 168 -27.26 -18.68 4.29
C ILE A 168 -28.25 -19.41 3.38
N LYS A 169 -27.77 -20.25 2.46
CA LYS A 169 -28.62 -21.03 1.56
C LYS A 169 -29.55 -21.97 2.33
N ARG A 170 -29.02 -22.71 3.32
CA ARG A 170 -29.84 -23.57 4.19
C ARG A 170 -30.88 -22.78 4.99
N LEU A 171 -30.54 -21.58 5.45
CA LEU A 171 -31.47 -20.69 6.15
C LEU A 171 -32.57 -20.16 5.21
N GLN A 172 -32.25 -19.84 3.95
CA GLN A 172 -33.24 -19.46 2.93
C GLN A 172 -34.22 -20.62 2.65
N GLU A 173 -33.72 -21.85 2.53
CA GLU A 173 -34.56 -23.06 2.39
C GLU A 173 -35.49 -23.25 3.62
N GLN A 174 -34.97 -23.04 4.84
CA GLN A 174 -35.79 -23.11 6.07
C GLN A 174 -36.83 -21.99 6.18
N ILE A 175 -36.54 -20.79 5.69
CA ILE A 175 -37.50 -19.67 5.65
C ILE A 175 -38.64 -20.02 4.67
N ALA A 176 -38.32 -20.46 3.45
CA ALA A 176 -39.31 -20.83 2.45
C ALA A 176 -40.26 -21.96 2.93
N MET A 177 -39.73 -22.95 3.68
CA MET A 177 -40.56 -23.98 4.32
C MET A 177 -41.51 -23.39 5.37
N LYS A 178 -41.03 -22.49 6.23
CA LYS A 178 -41.85 -21.84 7.26
C LYS A 178 -42.91 -20.90 6.68
N GLU A 179 -42.61 -20.21 5.57
CA GLU A 179 -43.58 -19.38 4.85
C GLU A 179 -44.73 -20.25 4.33
N GLN A 180 -44.43 -21.39 3.70
CA GLN A 180 -45.45 -22.33 3.22
C GLN A 180 -46.33 -22.90 4.35
N ASP A 181 -45.75 -23.22 5.51
CA ASP A 181 -46.53 -23.68 6.67
C ASP A 181 -47.36 -22.55 7.29
N THR A 182 -46.87 -21.30 7.27
CA THR A 182 -47.63 -20.12 7.73
C THR A 182 -48.84 -19.87 6.83
N GLU A 183 -48.69 -20.03 5.51
CA GLU A 183 -49.76 -19.85 4.52
C GLU A 183 -50.85 -20.94 4.64
N LYS A 184 -50.45 -22.20 4.91
CA LYS A 184 -51.39 -23.28 5.24
C LYS A 184 -52.11 -23.05 6.57
N ASN A 185 -51.41 -22.56 7.59
CA ASN A 185 -52.03 -22.26 8.89
C ASN A 185 -53.02 -21.07 8.79
N ASN A 186 -52.71 -20.04 8.00
CA ASN A 186 -53.63 -18.94 7.71
C ASN A 186 -54.89 -19.38 6.94
N SER A 187 -54.79 -20.44 6.13
CA SER A 187 -55.97 -21.08 5.51
C SER A 187 -56.93 -21.71 6.53
N THR A 188 -56.56 -21.78 7.80
CA THR A 188 -57.40 -22.24 8.93
C THR A 188 -57.82 -21.09 9.87
N ALA A 189 -57.45 -19.83 9.55
CA ALA A 189 -57.66 -18.65 10.39
C ALA A 189 -58.42 -17.53 9.66
N GLN A 190 -59.55 -17.85 9.03
CA GLN A 190 -60.52 -16.83 8.63
C GLN A 190 -61.34 -16.38 9.83
N LEU A 191 -61.09 -15.14 10.29
CA LEU A 191 -62.03 -14.12 10.79
C LEU A 191 -61.31 -13.18 11.79
N HIS A 192 -60.83 -12.03 11.31
CA HIS A 192 -61.25 -10.66 11.71
C HIS A 192 -60.37 -9.59 11.04
N ASP A 193 -60.88 -8.36 10.99
CA ASP A 193 -60.36 -7.17 10.32
C ASP A 193 -58.83 -6.94 10.37
N ASP A 194 -58.24 -6.63 9.20
CA ASP A 194 -57.53 -5.34 9.03
C ASP A 194 -57.46 -4.94 7.54
N MET A 195 -58.57 -4.41 7.01
CA MET A 195 -58.63 -3.91 5.63
C MET A 195 -58.46 -2.38 5.53
N GLY A 196 -57.67 -1.80 6.45
CA GLY A 196 -57.40 -0.36 6.53
C GLY A 196 -56.00 0.06 6.07
N ALA A 197 -54.95 -0.62 6.54
CA ALA A 197 -53.57 -0.13 6.41
C ALA A 197 -52.95 -0.26 4.99
N THR A 198 -53.33 -1.29 4.23
CA THR A 198 -52.64 -1.66 2.96
C THR A 198 -52.89 -0.69 1.79
N ASN A 199 -53.95 0.13 1.85
CA ASN A 199 -54.28 1.10 0.81
C ASN A 199 -53.62 2.48 0.99
N LEU A 200 -53.14 2.84 2.19
CA LEU A 200 -52.49 4.15 2.44
C LEU A 200 -51.11 4.29 1.77
N TRP A 201 -50.42 3.16 1.61
CA TRP A 201 -49.06 3.06 1.09
C TRP A 201 -49.02 2.48 -0.35
N SER A 202 -50.15 2.34 -1.03
CA SER A 202 -50.17 1.87 -2.42
C SER A 202 -50.30 3.06 -3.40
N PRO A 203 -49.49 3.16 -4.49
CA PRO A 203 -48.49 2.21 -4.98
C PRO A 203 -47.06 2.54 -4.50
N GLY A 204 -46.31 1.52 -4.11
CA GLY A 204 -44.89 1.63 -3.76
C GLY A 204 -44.35 0.29 -3.24
N ARG A 205 -43.13 0.27 -2.66
CA ARG A 205 -42.47 -0.98 -2.27
C ARG A 205 -42.13 -1.01 -0.77
N LEU A 206 -42.81 -1.88 -0.04
CA LEU A 206 -42.49 -2.22 1.35
C LEU A 206 -41.29 -3.16 1.43
N PHE A 207 -40.42 -2.96 2.41
CA PHE A 207 -39.30 -3.86 2.73
C PHE A 207 -38.93 -3.77 4.21
N ARG A 208 -38.20 -4.78 4.71
CA ARG A 208 -37.70 -4.84 6.09
C ARG A 208 -36.17 -4.74 6.12
N HIS A 209 -35.66 -4.05 7.12
CA HIS A 209 -34.23 -3.98 7.42
C HIS A 209 -34.03 -3.87 8.94
N GLU A 210 -33.17 -4.70 9.54
CA GLU A 210 -32.87 -4.71 10.99
C GLU A 210 -34.12 -4.68 11.91
N GLY A 211 -35.19 -5.37 11.50
CA GLY A 211 -36.47 -5.43 12.24
C GLY A 211 -37.38 -4.20 12.09
N GLN A 212 -36.95 -3.16 11.38
CA GLN A 212 -37.77 -2.00 11.03
C GLN A 212 -38.47 -2.22 9.67
N GLU A 213 -39.65 -1.64 9.50
CA GLU A 213 -40.41 -1.63 8.25
C GLU A 213 -40.25 -0.30 7.52
N PHE A 214 -40.01 -0.38 6.22
CA PHE A 214 -39.73 0.76 5.35
C PHE A 214 -40.57 0.71 4.09
N TYR A 215 -40.87 1.90 3.56
CA TYR A 215 -41.64 2.09 2.35
C TYR A 215 -40.86 2.99 1.37
N LEU A 216 -40.51 2.45 0.20
CA LEU A 216 -39.93 3.20 -0.90
C LEU A 216 -41.03 3.75 -1.82
N ASN A 217 -41.08 5.08 -1.96
CA ASN A 217 -41.86 5.76 -2.99
C ASN A 217 -41.00 6.03 -4.23
N THR A 218 -41.41 5.51 -5.39
CA THR A 218 -40.80 5.84 -6.70
C THR A 218 -41.76 6.48 -7.70
N ASP A 219 -42.96 6.80 -7.26
CA ASP A 219 -44.04 7.27 -8.14
C ASP A 219 -44.10 8.80 -8.13
N GLN A 220 -43.63 9.42 -7.04
CA GLN A 220 -43.48 10.86 -6.91
C GLN A 220 -42.05 11.20 -6.48
N LYS A 221 -41.51 12.29 -7.04
CA LYS A 221 -40.31 12.94 -6.50
C LYS A 221 -40.70 14.18 -5.72
N LYS A 222 -40.04 14.40 -4.59
CA LYS A 222 -40.37 15.47 -3.63
C LYS A 222 -39.10 16.12 -3.09
N THR A 223 -39.21 17.37 -2.65
CA THR A 223 -38.16 17.99 -1.83
C THR A 223 -38.03 17.20 -0.52
N TRP A 224 -36.92 17.35 0.20
CA TRP A 224 -36.73 16.61 1.46
C TRP A 224 -37.84 16.91 2.47
N LYS A 225 -38.28 18.18 2.52
CA LYS A 225 -39.38 18.62 3.38
C LYS A 225 -40.72 17.99 2.97
N ASP A 226 -41.10 18.07 1.68
CA ASP A 226 -42.39 17.55 1.24
C ASP A 226 -42.43 16.00 1.29
N ALA A 227 -41.28 15.34 1.14
CA ALA A 227 -41.12 13.91 1.34
C ALA A 227 -41.39 13.52 2.80
N ARG A 228 -40.85 14.30 3.74
CA ARG A 228 -41.12 14.16 5.18
C ARG A 228 -42.60 14.30 5.50
N GLU A 229 -43.22 15.40 5.07
CA GLU A 229 -44.65 15.66 5.29
C GLU A 229 -45.50 14.52 4.71
N TRP A 230 -45.16 13.99 3.52
CA TRP A 230 -45.87 12.85 2.91
C TRP A 230 -45.79 11.55 3.73
N CYS A 231 -44.64 11.26 4.35
CA CYS A 231 -44.48 10.12 5.27
C CYS A 231 -45.32 10.31 6.54
N GLN A 232 -45.29 11.52 7.12
CA GLN A 232 -46.01 11.87 8.35
C GLN A 232 -47.54 11.84 8.18
N GLU A 233 -48.06 12.28 7.04
CA GLU A 233 -49.47 12.13 6.66
C GLU A 233 -49.98 10.68 6.67
N ARG A 234 -49.07 9.70 6.57
CA ARG A 234 -49.38 8.26 6.51
C ARG A 234 -49.01 7.51 7.78
N GLY A 235 -48.56 8.22 8.82
CA GLY A 235 -48.22 7.66 10.13
C GLY A 235 -46.75 7.26 10.31
N GLY A 236 -45.88 7.51 9.33
CA GLY A 236 -44.44 7.28 9.42
C GLY A 236 -43.61 8.56 9.50
N ASP A 237 -42.32 8.48 9.23
CA ASP A 237 -41.46 9.65 8.94
C ASP A 237 -40.38 9.27 7.91
N LEU A 238 -39.52 10.18 7.44
CA LEU A 238 -38.40 9.80 6.57
C LEU A 238 -37.45 8.82 7.28
N ALA A 239 -36.95 7.83 6.54
CA ALA A 239 -36.30 6.65 7.09
C ALA A 239 -35.04 6.93 7.93
N GLN A 240 -34.99 6.35 9.13
CA GLN A 240 -33.81 6.28 10.00
C GLN A 240 -33.44 4.79 10.24
N PRO A 241 -32.55 4.20 9.43
CA PRO A 241 -32.05 2.85 9.69
C PRO A 241 -31.17 2.81 10.94
N ASN A 242 -31.49 1.92 11.88
CA ASN A 242 -30.80 1.79 13.18
C ASN A 242 -29.37 1.23 13.09
N GLY A 243 -28.96 0.74 11.93
CA GLY A 243 -27.68 0.10 11.68
C GLY A 243 -27.61 -0.40 10.24
N GLY A 244 -26.71 -1.34 9.97
CA GLY A 244 -26.70 -2.08 8.70
C GLY A 244 -26.58 -1.22 7.43
N TRP A 245 -26.12 0.03 7.53
CA TRP A 245 -26.33 1.07 6.50
C TRP A 245 -25.86 0.68 5.09
N ASP A 246 -24.78 -0.09 4.95
CA ASP A 246 -24.36 -0.61 3.64
C ASP A 246 -25.32 -1.66 3.06
N LEU A 247 -25.91 -2.51 3.90
CA LEU A 247 -26.92 -3.48 3.50
C LEU A 247 -28.26 -2.80 3.23
N PHE A 248 -28.66 -1.81 4.04
CA PHE A 248 -29.85 -0.97 3.77
C PHE A 248 -29.75 -0.31 2.39
N ARG A 249 -28.59 0.32 2.12
CA ARG A 249 -28.27 0.93 0.83
C ARG A 249 -28.34 -0.08 -0.30
N GLN A 250 -27.74 -1.26 -0.15
CA GLN A 250 -27.79 -2.32 -1.18
C GLN A 250 -29.20 -2.83 -1.43
N GLN A 251 -30.00 -3.06 -0.40
CA GLN A 251 -31.41 -3.47 -0.51
C GLN A 251 -32.23 -2.40 -1.23
N LEU A 252 -32.10 -1.14 -0.81
CA LEU A 252 -32.80 -0.01 -1.44
C LEU A 252 -32.45 0.12 -2.93
N LEU A 253 -31.17 -0.01 -3.28
CA LEU A 253 -30.69 0.06 -4.66
C LEU A 253 -31.16 -1.08 -5.56
N GLN A 254 -31.50 -2.26 -5.00
CA GLN A 254 -32.14 -3.36 -5.73
C GLN A 254 -33.64 -3.11 -5.96
N LEU A 255 -34.29 -2.35 -5.07
CA LEU A 255 -35.70 -1.99 -5.18
C LEU A 255 -35.95 -0.76 -6.07
N LEU A 256 -34.94 0.02 -6.43
CA LEU A 256 -35.12 1.18 -7.30
C LEU A 256 -35.26 0.77 -8.78
N PRO A 257 -35.95 1.57 -9.62
CA PRO A 257 -35.91 1.40 -11.07
C PRO A 257 -34.47 1.55 -11.61
N PRO A 258 -34.20 1.20 -12.87
CA PRO A 258 -32.91 1.46 -13.49
C PRO A 258 -32.54 2.95 -13.40
N ALA A 259 -31.34 3.24 -12.89
CA ALA A 259 -30.84 4.61 -12.81
C ALA A 259 -30.81 5.25 -14.20
N PRO A 260 -31.22 6.53 -14.34
CA PRO A 260 -31.24 7.19 -15.64
C PRO A 260 -29.83 7.36 -16.20
N PRO A 261 -29.70 7.50 -17.54
CA PRO A 261 -28.39 7.65 -18.19
C PRO A 261 -27.73 9.03 -17.94
N SER A 262 -28.44 9.98 -17.31
CA SER A 262 -27.96 11.35 -17.09
C SER A 262 -28.78 12.07 -16.02
N GLY A 263 -28.13 12.99 -15.30
CA GLY A 263 -28.76 13.87 -14.31
C GLY A 263 -28.70 13.28 -12.89
N HIS A 264 -28.41 14.13 -11.91
CA HIS A 264 -28.27 13.72 -10.52
C HIS A 264 -29.58 13.12 -10.01
N GLN A 265 -29.52 11.95 -9.39
CA GLN A 265 -30.66 11.29 -8.78
C GLN A 265 -30.25 10.65 -7.45
N GLY A 266 -31.23 10.50 -6.58
CA GLY A 266 -31.03 9.93 -5.26
C GLY A 266 -32.34 9.61 -4.57
N VAL A 267 -32.22 9.16 -3.32
CA VAL A 267 -33.34 8.81 -2.46
C VAL A 267 -33.16 9.47 -1.09
N TRP A 268 -34.11 10.30 -0.66
CA TRP A 268 -34.06 10.98 0.64
C TRP A 268 -34.21 10.01 1.82
N LEU A 269 -33.47 10.31 2.89
CA LEU A 269 -33.53 9.69 4.21
C LEU A 269 -33.70 10.74 5.31
N GLY A 270 -34.05 10.30 6.52
CA GLY A 270 -34.41 11.15 7.64
C GLY A 270 -33.24 11.78 8.40
N ALA A 271 -32.22 12.30 7.72
CA ALA A 271 -31.14 13.08 8.35
C ALA A 271 -30.87 14.40 7.64
N SER A 272 -30.48 15.40 8.43
CA SER A 272 -30.07 16.72 7.97
C SER A 272 -29.09 17.35 8.96
N ASP A 273 -28.26 18.28 8.49
CA ASP A 273 -27.49 19.20 9.36
C ASP A 273 -27.99 20.65 9.28
N THR A 274 -29.19 20.86 8.71
CA THR A 274 -29.84 22.19 8.52
C THR A 274 -29.90 23.08 9.75
N GLN A 275 -29.81 22.53 10.97
CA GLN A 275 -29.77 23.29 12.22
C GLN A 275 -28.36 23.83 12.56
N GLN A 276 -27.32 23.09 12.19
CA GLN A 276 -25.93 23.41 12.46
C GLN A 276 -25.03 22.62 11.50
N GLU A 277 -24.38 23.33 10.57
CA GLU A 277 -23.50 22.74 9.54
C GLU A 277 -22.50 21.73 10.14
N GLY A 278 -22.35 20.57 9.48
CA GLY A 278 -21.48 19.47 9.89
C GLY A 278 -21.98 18.67 11.10
N HIS A 279 -23.09 19.07 11.74
CA HIS A 279 -23.70 18.36 12.86
C HIS A 279 -24.95 17.64 12.37
N TRP A 280 -24.73 16.48 11.75
CA TRP A 280 -25.78 15.65 11.16
C TRP A 280 -26.63 14.98 12.23
N VAL A 281 -27.95 15.22 12.18
CA VAL A 281 -28.93 14.69 13.13
C VAL A 281 -30.07 14.00 12.39
N TRP A 282 -30.45 12.81 12.85
CA TRP A 282 -31.64 12.11 12.39
C TRP A 282 -32.92 12.77 12.91
N LEU A 283 -34.06 12.51 12.29
CA LEU A 283 -35.35 13.08 12.70
C LEU A 283 -35.80 12.74 14.13
N SER A 284 -35.26 11.67 14.73
CA SER A 284 -35.42 11.35 16.17
C SER A 284 -34.67 12.29 17.12
N GLY A 285 -33.82 13.19 16.62
CA GLY A 285 -32.85 13.96 17.42
C GLY A 285 -31.56 13.21 17.73
N THR A 286 -31.40 11.97 17.24
CA THR A 286 -30.16 11.18 17.42
C THR A 286 -29.09 11.67 16.44
N PRO A 287 -27.84 11.98 16.87
CA PRO A 287 -26.77 12.35 15.95
C PRO A 287 -26.36 11.18 15.06
N ILE A 288 -25.92 11.47 13.83
CA ILE A 288 -25.24 10.48 12.99
C ILE A 288 -23.90 10.10 13.64
N PRO A 289 -23.57 8.80 13.77
CA PRO A 289 -22.32 8.36 14.39
C PRO A 289 -21.12 8.61 13.46
N HIS A 290 -19.93 8.83 14.04
CA HIS A 290 -18.71 9.13 13.28
C HIS A 290 -18.30 8.05 12.26
N ASN A 291 -18.74 6.79 12.44
CA ASN A 291 -18.47 5.68 11.52
C ASN A 291 -19.58 5.47 10.46
N PHE A 292 -20.47 6.45 10.26
CA PHE A 292 -21.47 6.39 9.20
C PHE A 292 -20.81 6.33 7.81
N PRO A 293 -21.29 5.47 6.88
CA PRO A 293 -20.59 5.20 5.61
C PRO A 293 -20.87 6.26 4.55
N TRP A 294 -20.45 7.50 4.83
CA TRP A 294 -20.43 8.60 3.86
C TRP A 294 -19.68 8.22 2.58
N GLY A 295 -20.13 8.77 1.45
CA GLY A 295 -19.43 8.67 0.18
C GLY A 295 -18.04 9.31 0.22
N ARG A 296 -17.18 8.94 -0.73
CA ARG A 296 -15.79 9.40 -0.69
C ARG A 296 -15.70 10.93 -0.86
N GLY A 297 -15.34 11.60 0.23
CA GLY A 297 -15.23 13.07 0.29
C GLY A 297 -16.45 13.75 0.91
N GLN A 298 -17.50 12.99 1.21
CA GLN A 298 -18.75 13.47 1.80
C GLN A 298 -18.71 13.46 3.34
N PRO A 299 -19.52 14.31 4.01
CA PRO A 299 -20.32 15.38 3.42
C PRO A 299 -19.45 16.53 2.88
N ASP A 300 -19.75 17.03 1.68
CA ASP A 300 -18.94 18.02 0.94
C ASP A 300 -19.54 19.44 0.88
N SER A 301 -20.59 19.67 1.66
CA SER A 301 -21.14 21.00 1.94
C SER A 301 -20.06 21.97 2.44
N ASN A 302 -19.52 22.78 1.53
CA ASN A 302 -18.63 23.90 1.86
C ASN A 302 -19.44 25.09 2.44
N GLY A 303 -20.40 24.80 3.33
CA GLY A 303 -21.07 25.73 4.23
C GLY A 303 -22.25 26.54 3.67
N ARG A 304 -22.98 26.08 2.62
CA ARG A 304 -23.97 26.94 1.93
C ARG A 304 -25.31 26.37 1.45
N THR A 305 -25.46 25.10 1.06
CA THR A 305 -26.72 24.63 0.41
C THR A 305 -27.09 23.15 0.49
N SER A 306 -26.15 22.23 0.75
CA SER A 306 -26.38 20.79 0.71
C SER A 306 -26.49 20.23 2.13
N ASN A 307 -27.71 20.08 2.63
CA ASN A 307 -27.94 19.87 4.07
C ASN A 307 -28.89 18.71 4.38
N CYS A 308 -29.22 17.88 3.38
CA CYS A 308 -30.15 16.76 3.50
C CYS A 308 -29.54 15.45 2.97
N LEU A 309 -29.74 14.35 3.70
CA LEU A 309 -29.13 13.05 3.40
C LEU A 309 -29.87 12.30 2.29
N GLU A 310 -29.16 11.95 1.23
CA GLU A 310 -29.61 11.00 0.20
C GLU A 310 -28.68 9.79 0.06
N ILE A 311 -29.20 8.74 -0.57
CA ILE A 311 -28.40 7.72 -1.26
C ILE A 311 -28.39 8.05 -2.75
N VAL A 312 -27.21 8.20 -3.36
CA VAL A 312 -27.06 8.50 -4.79
C VAL A 312 -27.56 7.34 -5.65
N HIS A 313 -28.35 7.65 -6.68
CA HIS A 313 -28.99 6.68 -7.58
C HIS A 313 -28.63 6.94 -9.05
N GLU A 314 -27.34 6.88 -9.34
CA GLU A 314 -26.80 7.09 -10.68
C GLU A 314 -26.15 5.83 -11.26
N LYS A 315 -25.87 5.84 -12.56
CA LYS A 315 -25.32 4.67 -13.26
C LYS A 315 -23.80 4.57 -13.10
N ASP A 316 -23.10 5.69 -13.26
CA ASP A 316 -21.63 5.73 -13.38
C ASP A 316 -20.94 6.36 -12.15
N VAL A 317 -21.73 6.77 -11.14
CA VAL A 317 -21.25 7.26 -9.84
C VAL A 317 -21.38 6.13 -8.81
N ARG A 318 -20.49 6.10 -7.82
CA ARG A 318 -20.65 5.21 -6.67
C ARG A 318 -21.90 5.64 -5.90
N ARG A 319 -22.86 4.72 -5.80
CA ARG A 319 -24.18 4.91 -5.16
C ARG A 319 -24.07 4.95 -3.63
N GLU A 320 -23.31 5.91 -3.12
CA GLU A 320 -22.93 6.08 -1.72
C GLU A 320 -23.90 7.05 -1.00
N TYR A 321 -23.73 7.24 0.30
CA TYR A 321 -24.47 8.25 1.07
C TYR A 321 -23.87 9.64 0.82
N ASN A 322 -24.72 10.64 0.63
CA ASN A 322 -24.34 11.95 0.15
C ASN A 322 -25.22 13.04 0.76
N ASP A 323 -24.67 14.23 1.00
CA ASP A 323 -25.46 15.42 1.29
C ASP A 323 -25.88 16.11 -0.01
N TYR A 324 -27.10 16.64 -0.05
CA TYR A 324 -27.58 17.35 -1.23
C TYR A 324 -28.55 18.47 -0.90
N MET A 325 -28.80 19.33 -1.89
CA MET A 325 -29.74 20.45 -1.79
C MET A 325 -31.15 19.94 -1.44
N CYS A 326 -31.63 20.28 -0.24
CA CYS A 326 -32.92 19.84 0.28
C CYS A 326 -34.13 20.21 -0.60
N SER A 327 -33.98 21.25 -1.44
CA SER A 327 -34.98 21.73 -2.40
C SER A 327 -35.16 20.85 -3.63
N ASP A 328 -34.26 19.90 -3.87
CA ASP A 328 -34.29 19.11 -5.09
C ASP A 328 -35.28 17.93 -5.01
N PRO A 329 -36.08 17.68 -6.07
CA PRO A 329 -36.94 16.50 -6.09
C PRO A 329 -36.13 15.19 -6.17
N ARG A 330 -36.36 14.30 -5.19
CA ARG A 330 -35.82 12.93 -5.14
C ARG A 330 -36.93 11.92 -4.89
N TYR A 331 -36.64 10.64 -5.16
CA TYR A 331 -37.39 9.56 -4.52
C TYR A 331 -37.15 9.59 -3.01
N PHE A 332 -37.92 8.87 -2.23
CA PHE A 332 -37.78 8.91 -0.77
C PHE A 332 -38.20 7.60 -0.12
N VAL A 333 -37.63 7.32 1.05
CA VAL A 333 -38.00 6.18 1.89
C VAL A 333 -38.64 6.69 3.17
N CYS A 334 -39.84 6.22 3.46
CA CYS A 334 -40.46 6.36 4.77
C CYS A 334 -40.10 5.16 5.64
N GLN A 335 -39.94 5.39 6.95
CA GLN A 335 -40.05 4.36 7.97
C GLN A 335 -41.48 4.40 8.52
N LEU A 336 -42.07 3.22 8.76
CA LEU A 336 -43.40 3.06 9.34
C LEU A 336 -43.33 2.93 10.88
#